data_AF-A0A292Q490-F1
#
_entry.id   AF-A0A292Q490-F1
#
_cell.length_a   1.000
_cell.length_b   1.000
_cell.length_c   1.000
_cell.angle_alpha   90.00
_cell.angle_beta   90.00
_cell.angle_gamma   90.00
#
_symmetry.space_group_name_H-M   'P 1'
#
loop_
_entity.id
_entity.type
_entity.pdbx_description
1 polymer ?
#
loop_
_entity_poly.entity_id
_entity_poly.type
_entity_poly.pdbx_seq_one_letter_code
_entity_poly.pdbx_strand_id
1 'polypeptide(L)'
;MPIPHGKSLELVVKELLEKWEGERVGYLNLRSPILFLTLLELSHRVRGILPRIAERPAALQTFAYYPSSHRTIQICDARGVILGYRFKIPAHLLITLNNTSKTLGSYDPPEPSGGGDPLAEGFYTSRSYAVWADNKKYVESEELLRDGDKGREWLRENQELFDYCSIQLRLLYPEQYVRMTGPIVKDMAKTRTADGRKLMPLGGAWHGVCLNQGLDPGQSRSHQDRMNDKRLFNCVVPFGDGFRDGELVLWQMKMRIGLEIGDGFFFHGSLVAHEVMEVTAGVRNSIDLFTRASNYEFLEAHKRAAGKVIYPAKVKVRGTAGRGGSRVAHEGVVARRQIWREKKQRQRAAGQMRTGGPFLDLSHPGWEPKAYLRLSSGTGCTGDSAADN
;
A
#
# COMPACT_ATOMS: atom_id res chain seq x y z
N MET A 1 -6.69 -9.19 -11.68
CA MET A 1 -7.20 -9.05 -13.06
C MET A 1 -7.00 -10.36 -13.79
N PRO A 2 -8.07 -11.05 -14.19
CA PRO A 2 -7.97 -12.13 -15.16
C PRO A 2 -7.38 -11.58 -16.48
N ILE A 3 -6.43 -12.31 -17.07
CA ILE A 3 -5.85 -11.95 -18.37
C ILE A 3 -6.86 -12.38 -19.44
N PRO A 4 -7.36 -11.47 -20.30
CA PRO A 4 -8.25 -11.85 -21.39
C PRO A 4 -7.62 -12.93 -22.26
N HIS A 5 -8.43 -13.90 -22.70
CA HIS A 5 -7.95 -14.98 -23.53
C HIS A 5 -7.26 -14.44 -24.79
N GLY A 6 -6.04 -14.90 -25.06
CA GLY A 6 -5.25 -14.47 -26.22
C GLY A 6 -4.44 -13.17 -26.07
N LYS A 7 -4.49 -12.49 -24.91
CA LYS A 7 -3.59 -11.36 -24.64
C LYS A 7 -2.39 -11.78 -23.79
N SER A 8 -1.22 -11.23 -24.08
CA SER A 8 -0.06 -11.36 -23.18
C SER A 8 -0.25 -10.49 -21.93
N LEU A 9 0.35 -10.90 -20.80
CA LEU A 9 0.34 -10.08 -19.58
C LEU A 9 0.92 -8.68 -19.81
N GLU A 10 1.98 -8.61 -20.60
CA GLU A 10 2.65 -7.35 -20.96
C GLU A 10 1.69 -6.39 -21.68
N LEU A 11 0.95 -6.89 -22.67
CA LEU A 11 -0.03 -6.08 -23.40
C LEU A 11 -1.13 -5.56 -22.46
N VAL A 12 -1.66 -6.41 -21.58
CA VAL A 12 -2.70 -6.02 -20.61
C VAL A 12 -2.18 -4.95 -19.64
N VAL A 13 -0.94 -5.08 -19.17
CA VAL A 13 -0.32 -4.09 -18.28
C VAL A 13 -0.09 -2.77 -19.01
N LYS A 14 0.38 -2.82 -20.26
CA LYS A 14 0.57 -1.63 -21.09
C LYS A 14 -0.75 -0.89 -21.31
N GLU A 15 -1.80 -1.59 -21.74
CA GLU A 15 -3.14 -1.00 -21.93
C GLU A 15 -3.67 -0.36 -20.64
N LEU A 16 -3.45 -1.00 -19.49
CA LEU A 16 -3.85 -0.46 -18.19
C LEU A 16 -3.09 0.82 -17.83
N LEU A 17 -1.78 0.85 -18.06
CA LEU A 17 -0.94 2.04 -17.81
C LEU A 17 -1.32 3.19 -18.74
N GLU A 18 -1.52 2.92 -20.03
CA GLU A 18 -1.94 3.93 -21.01
C GLU A 18 -3.30 4.53 -20.64
N LYS A 19 -4.27 3.69 -20.27
CA LYS A 19 -5.57 4.15 -19.77
C LYS A 19 -5.42 5.01 -18.52
N TRP A 20 -4.63 4.55 -17.55
CA TRP A 20 -4.42 5.25 -16.30
C TRP A 20 -3.74 6.61 -16.49
N GLU A 21 -2.76 6.71 -17.39
CA GLU A 21 -2.15 8.01 -17.71
C GLU A 21 -3.13 8.93 -18.46
N GLY A 22 -4.00 8.36 -19.31
CA GLY A 22 -5.12 9.08 -19.91
C GLY A 22 -6.06 9.69 -18.86
N GLU A 23 -6.42 8.92 -17.83
CA GLU A 23 -7.25 9.40 -16.69
C GLU A 23 -6.56 10.48 -15.85
N ARG A 24 -5.23 10.57 -15.93
CA ARG A 24 -4.42 11.54 -15.18
C ARG A 24 -4.00 12.74 -16.00
N VAL A 25 -4.39 12.85 -17.27
CA VAL A 25 -4.07 14.04 -18.08
C VAL A 25 -4.58 15.30 -17.37
N GLY A 26 -3.67 16.26 -17.15
CA GLY A 26 -3.99 17.50 -16.44
C GLY A 26 -4.18 17.37 -14.92
N TYR A 27 -3.64 16.30 -14.31
CA TYR A 27 -3.63 16.19 -12.85
C TYR A 27 -2.92 17.38 -12.20
N LEU A 28 -3.43 17.79 -11.04
CA LEU A 28 -2.87 18.89 -10.27
C LEU A 28 -1.79 18.35 -9.33
N ASN A 29 -0.53 18.72 -9.58
CA ASN A 29 0.58 18.38 -8.70
C ASN A 29 0.76 19.49 -7.63
N LEU A 30 0.52 19.13 -6.38
CA LEU A 30 0.59 20.02 -5.23
C LEU A 30 1.84 19.73 -4.41
N ARG A 31 2.53 20.78 -3.97
CA ARG A 31 3.68 20.65 -3.08
C ARG A 31 3.26 20.76 -1.63
N SER A 32 3.49 19.71 -0.86
CA SER A 32 3.33 19.72 0.60
C SER A 32 4.40 20.61 1.25
N PRO A 33 4.05 21.39 2.28
CA PRO A 33 5.00 22.18 3.06
C PRO A 33 5.85 21.32 4.02
N ILE A 34 5.51 20.05 4.20
CA ILE A 34 6.18 19.13 5.13
C ILE A 34 6.71 17.90 4.41
N LEU A 35 7.89 17.43 4.83
CA LEU A 35 8.53 16.22 4.31
C LEU A 35 7.93 14.96 4.93
N PHE A 36 7.91 13.86 4.17
CA PHE A 36 7.52 12.54 4.68
C PHE A 36 8.32 12.14 5.93
N LEU A 37 9.65 12.33 5.89
CA LEU A 37 10.52 11.97 7.02
C LEU A 37 10.23 12.81 8.27
N THR A 38 9.85 14.07 8.10
CA THR A 38 9.45 14.94 9.21
C THR A 38 8.12 14.46 9.81
N LEU A 39 7.14 14.10 8.98
CA LEU A 39 5.90 13.49 9.45
C LEU A 39 6.16 12.20 10.26
N LEU A 40 7.04 11.34 9.74
CA LEU A 40 7.43 10.10 10.42
C LEU A 40 8.07 10.38 11.78
N GLU A 41 9.01 11.32 11.85
CA GLU A 41 9.67 11.71 13.10
C GLU A 41 8.67 12.30 14.11
N LEU A 42 7.77 13.18 13.67
CA LEU A 42 6.73 13.76 14.52
C LEU A 42 5.79 12.69 15.08
N SER A 43 5.42 11.70 14.27
CA SER A 43 4.55 10.59 14.70
C SER A 43 5.16 9.70 15.79
N HIS A 44 6.47 9.81 16.06
CA HIS A 44 7.15 9.06 17.13
C HIS A 44 7.20 9.85 18.43
N ARG A 45 7.21 11.19 18.35
CA ARG A 45 7.45 12.08 19.47
C ARG A 45 6.22 12.33 20.32
N VAL A 46 5.01 12.23 19.73
CA VAL A 46 3.82 12.78 20.36
C VAL A 46 2.78 11.69 20.65
N ARG A 47 2.90 11.05 21.82
CA ARG A 47 1.76 10.35 22.42
C ARG A 47 0.81 11.42 22.96
N GLY A 48 -0.24 11.70 22.21
CA GLY A 48 -1.44 12.35 22.76
C GLY A 48 -1.58 13.85 22.61
N ILE A 49 -0.73 14.50 21.83
CA ILE A 49 -0.93 15.92 21.45
C ILE A 49 -0.80 15.97 19.94
N LEU A 50 -1.91 16.16 19.23
CA LEU A 50 -1.85 16.49 17.80
C LEU A 50 -1.02 17.78 17.69
N PRO A 51 -0.22 18.00 16.64
CA PRO A 51 0.61 19.20 16.57
C PRO A 51 -0.25 20.42 16.89
N ARG A 52 0.22 21.34 17.75
CA ARG A 52 -0.51 22.56 18.22
C ARG A 52 -1.26 23.33 17.13
N ILE A 53 -0.89 23.11 15.87
CA ILE A 53 -1.58 23.58 14.68
C ILE A 53 -3.04 23.12 14.58
N ALA A 54 -3.39 21.98 15.19
CA ALA A 54 -4.75 21.42 15.30
C ALA A 54 -5.59 22.07 16.41
N GLU A 55 -4.98 22.83 17.31
CA GLU A 55 -5.65 23.37 18.51
C GLU A 55 -6.30 24.75 18.27
N ARG A 56 -6.09 25.37 17.11
CA ARG A 56 -6.66 26.69 16.78
C ARG A 56 -7.58 26.57 15.57
N PRO A 57 -8.90 26.45 15.74
CA PRO A 57 -9.88 26.42 14.65
C PRO A 57 -9.72 27.60 13.67
N ALA A 58 -9.33 28.78 14.16
CA ALA A 58 -9.05 29.96 13.32
C ALA A 58 -7.92 29.74 12.29
N ALA A 59 -7.00 28.79 12.52
CA ALA A 59 -5.94 28.47 11.58
C ALA A 59 -6.47 27.77 10.30
N LEU A 60 -7.64 27.13 10.35
CA LEU A 60 -8.23 26.44 9.19
C LEU A 60 -8.48 27.38 8.00
N GLN A 61 -8.80 28.65 8.28
CA GLN A 61 -9.00 29.67 7.23
C GLN A 61 -7.71 29.95 6.45
N THR A 62 -6.54 29.66 7.03
CA THR A 62 -5.23 29.85 6.39
C THR A 62 -4.80 28.64 5.55
N PHE A 63 -5.52 27.52 5.62
CA PHE A 63 -5.17 26.32 4.89
C PHE A 63 -5.58 26.43 3.43
N ALA A 64 -4.71 25.93 2.55
CA ALA A 64 -5.03 25.88 1.12
C ALA A 64 -6.20 24.91 0.90
N TYR A 65 -7.27 25.39 0.29
CA TYR A 65 -8.45 24.59 -0.03
C TYR A 65 -8.43 24.16 -1.49
N TYR A 66 -8.63 22.86 -1.70
CA TYR A 66 -8.71 22.25 -3.01
C TYR A 66 -10.07 21.54 -3.13
N PRO A 67 -11.07 22.17 -3.76
CA PRO A 67 -12.42 21.60 -3.85
C PRO A 67 -12.41 20.26 -4.61
N SER A 68 -13.48 19.48 -4.45
CA SER A 68 -13.69 18.36 -5.36
C SER A 68 -13.80 18.90 -6.79
N SER A 69 -13.19 18.19 -7.72
CA SER A 69 -13.24 18.51 -9.14
C SER A 69 -13.01 17.23 -9.94
N HIS A 70 -13.26 17.27 -11.25
CA HIS A 70 -12.92 16.16 -12.14
C HIS A 70 -11.41 15.89 -12.23
N ARG A 71 -10.55 16.79 -11.73
CA ARG A 71 -9.10 16.62 -11.79
C ARG A 71 -8.58 15.76 -10.64
N THR A 72 -7.73 14.80 -11.02
CA THR A 72 -6.84 14.06 -10.13
C THR A 72 -5.91 15.03 -9.41
N ILE A 73 -5.66 14.80 -8.12
CA ILE A 73 -4.68 15.57 -7.33
C ILE A 73 -3.57 14.61 -6.90
N GLN A 74 -2.32 15.05 -7.02
CA GLN A 74 -1.17 14.38 -6.41
C GLN A 74 -0.45 15.36 -5.51
N ILE A 75 -0.32 15.02 -4.23
CA ILE A 75 0.40 15.85 -3.25
C ILE A 75 1.75 15.20 -2.99
N CYS A 76 2.83 15.91 -3.31
CA CYS A 76 4.21 15.44 -3.09
C CYS A 76 4.95 16.32 -2.09
N ASP A 77 5.86 15.75 -1.33
CA ASP A 77 6.84 16.54 -0.60
C ASP A 77 7.94 17.11 -1.51
N ALA A 78 8.85 17.90 -0.94
CA ALA A 78 9.94 18.52 -1.71
C ALA A 78 10.95 17.52 -2.31
N ARG A 79 10.87 16.23 -1.98
CA ARG A 79 11.71 15.15 -2.52
C ARG A 79 10.96 14.27 -3.53
N GLY A 80 9.71 14.64 -3.87
CA GLY A 80 8.87 13.86 -4.76
C GLY A 80 8.20 12.65 -4.10
N VAL A 81 8.24 12.53 -2.76
CA VAL A 81 7.51 11.47 -2.07
C VAL A 81 6.02 11.84 -2.06
N ILE A 82 5.18 10.94 -2.56
CA ILE A 82 3.72 11.11 -2.56
C ILE A 82 3.21 11.03 -1.13
N LEU A 83 2.44 12.03 -0.70
CA LEU A 83 1.81 12.12 0.62
C LEU A 83 0.29 11.98 0.56
N GLY A 84 -0.31 12.32 -0.59
CA GLY A 84 -1.73 12.11 -0.84
C GLY A 84 -2.06 12.07 -2.33
N TYR A 85 -3.13 11.39 -2.69
CA TYR A 85 -3.55 11.21 -4.07
C TYR A 85 -5.07 11.08 -4.18
N ARG A 86 -5.74 11.99 -4.90
CA ARG A 86 -7.18 11.95 -5.16
C ARG A 86 -7.46 11.42 -6.55
N PHE A 87 -8.35 10.45 -6.66
CA PHE A 87 -8.78 9.84 -7.91
C PHE A 87 -10.31 9.73 -7.99
N LYS A 88 -10.84 9.41 -9.17
CA LYS A 88 -12.28 9.22 -9.38
C LYS A 88 -12.67 7.75 -9.30
N ILE A 89 -13.86 7.51 -8.76
CA ILE A 89 -14.47 6.19 -8.60
C ILE A 89 -15.71 6.11 -9.50
N PRO A 90 -15.85 5.02 -10.29
CA PRO A 90 -17.06 4.77 -11.06
C PRO A 90 -18.33 4.78 -10.20
N ALA A 91 -19.36 5.50 -10.65
CA ALA A 91 -20.58 5.71 -9.87
C ALA A 91 -21.29 4.40 -9.47
N HIS A 92 -21.28 3.38 -10.32
CA HIS A 92 -21.94 2.09 -10.03
C HIS A 92 -21.36 1.40 -8.79
N LEU A 93 -20.06 1.53 -8.53
CA LEU A 93 -19.41 0.96 -7.33
C LEU A 93 -19.92 1.64 -6.06
N LEU A 94 -20.15 2.96 -6.11
CA LEU A 94 -20.67 3.73 -4.98
C LEU A 94 -22.17 3.51 -4.77
N ILE A 95 -22.92 3.23 -5.83
CA ILE A 95 -24.33 2.82 -5.73
C ILE A 95 -24.43 1.49 -4.98
N THR A 96 -23.62 0.49 -5.37
CA THR A 96 -23.55 -0.78 -4.64
C THR A 96 -23.18 -0.57 -3.18
N LEU A 97 -22.12 0.18 -2.91
CA LEU A 97 -21.69 0.49 -1.54
C LEU A 97 -22.80 1.15 -0.71
N ASN A 98 -23.50 2.14 -1.26
CA ASN A 98 -24.58 2.83 -0.56
C ASN A 98 -25.75 1.88 -0.27
N ASN A 99 -26.15 1.08 -1.26
CA ASN A 99 -27.28 0.16 -1.14
C ASN A 99 -27.00 -0.96 -0.13
N THR A 100 -25.83 -1.60 -0.20
CA THR A 100 -25.47 -2.69 0.71
C THR A 100 -25.21 -2.18 2.12
N SER A 101 -24.71 -0.95 2.28
CA SER A 101 -24.50 -0.38 3.62
C SER A 101 -25.82 -0.09 4.36
N LYS A 102 -26.93 0.09 3.63
CA LYS A 102 -28.28 0.25 4.19
C LYS A 102 -28.87 -1.08 4.69
N THR A 103 -28.34 -2.23 4.27
CA THR A 103 -28.82 -3.55 4.71
C THR A 103 -28.13 -4.04 5.98
N LEU A 104 -27.00 -3.42 6.34
CA LEU A 104 -26.41 -3.58 7.67
C LEU A 104 -27.38 -2.96 8.70
N GLY A 105 -27.59 -3.63 9.82
CA GLY A 105 -28.43 -3.08 10.89
C GLY A 105 -27.87 -1.75 11.40
N SER A 106 -28.65 -0.98 12.16
CA SER A 106 -28.08 0.08 12.98
C SER A 106 -27.25 -0.57 14.11
N TYR A 107 -26.03 -0.08 14.35
CA TYR A 107 -25.46 -0.24 15.69
C TYR A 107 -25.98 0.89 16.54
N ASP A 108 -26.30 0.60 17.80
CA ASP A 108 -26.38 1.67 18.78
C ASP A 108 -25.04 2.41 18.75
N PRO A 109 -25.04 3.76 18.69
CA PRO A 109 -23.80 4.50 18.80
C PRO A 109 -23.09 4.02 20.07
N PRO A 110 -21.77 3.78 20.02
CA PRO A 110 -21.05 3.32 21.20
C PRO A 110 -21.38 4.26 22.36
N GLU A 111 -21.80 3.71 23.50
CA GLU A 111 -22.06 4.53 24.68
C GLU A 111 -20.83 5.42 24.90
N PRO A 112 -21.01 6.73 25.10
CA PRO A 112 -19.89 7.64 25.30
C PRO A 112 -19.07 7.08 26.45
N SER A 113 -17.90 6.53 26.12
CA SER A 113 -17.04 5.91 27.11
C SER A 113 -16.70 7.03 28.07
N GLY A 114 -17.18 6.96 29.32
CA GLY A 114 -17.08 8.06 30.30
C GLY A 114 -15.67 8.52 30.66
N GLY A 115 -14.63 8.02 29.97
CA GLY A 115 -13.30 8.60 29.94
C GLY A 115 -13.20 9.60 28.81
N GLY A 116 -13.17 10.88 29.14
CA GLY A 116 -12.87 11.96 28.20
C GLY A 116 -11.43 11.89 27.68
N ASP A 117 -11.10 10.89 26.87
CA ASP A 117 -9.87 10.91 26.07
C ASP A 117 -10.10 11.93 24.93
N PRO A 118 -9.42 13.09 24.95
CA PRO A 118 -9.52 14.08 23.88
C PRO A 118 -8.99 13.57 22.53
N LEU A 119 -8.45 12.35 22.48
CA LEU A 119 -7.91 11.68 21.29
C LEU A 119 -8.82 10.56 20.77
N ALA A 120 -9.97 10.30 21.42
CA ALA A 120 -10.93 9.34 20.93
C ALA A 120 -11.45 9.75 19.55
N GLU A 121 -11.59 8.76 18.66
CA GLU A 121 -12.23 8.89 17.35
C GLU A 121 -13.64 9.51 17.50
N GLY A 122 -14.12 10.17 16.46
CA GLY A 122 -15.38 10.93 16.49
C GLY A 122 -16.60 10.12 16.95
N PHE A 123 -17.68 10.81 17.34
CA PHE A 123 -18.90 10.17 17.86
C PHE A 123 -19.87 9.73 16.74
N TYR A 124 -19.43 8.89 15.80
CA TYR A 124 -20.29 8.35 14.75
C TYR A 124 -20.26 6.82 14.77
N THR A 125 -21.27 6.20 14.15
CA THR A 125 -21.32 4.74 14.06
C THR A 125 -20.19 4.24 13.16
N SER A 126 -19.25 3.49 13.74
CA SER A 126 -18.11 2.93 13.05
C SER A 126 -18.12 1.40 13.13
N ARG A 127 -17.84 0.74 11.99
CA ARG A 127 -17.69 -0.72 11.89
C ARG A 127 -16.34 -1.05 11.29
N SER A 128 -15.46 -1.68 12.06
CA SER A 128 -14.19 -2.18 11.54
C SER A 128 -14.33 -3.63 11.09
N TYR A 129 -14.21 -3.92 9.79
CA TYR A 129 -14.04 -5.28 9.27
C TYR A 129 -12.59 -5.49 8.86
N ALA A 130 -11.82 -6.15 9.72
CA ALA A 130 -10.38 -6.23 9.53
C ALA A 130 -9.80 -7.58 9.95
N VAL A 131 -8.60 -7.87 9.44
CA VAL A 131 -7.69 -8.85 10.00
C VAL A 131 -6.47 -8.12 10.59
N TRP A 132 -6.22 -8.32 11.88
CA TRP A 132 -5.06 -7.74 12.57
C TRP A 132 -4.39 -8.75 13.50
N ALA A 133 -3.20 -8.40 14.00
CA ALA A 133 -2.40 -9.26 14.86
C ALA A 133 -2.01 -8.62 16.20
N ASP A 134 -2.85 -7.73 16.74
CA ASP A 134 -2.59 -6.98 17.97
C ASP A 134 -2.31 -7.91 19.17
N ASN A 135 -2.92 -9.10 19.18
CA ASN A 135 -2.76 -10.12 20.22
C ASN A 135 -1.77 -11.24 19.84
N LYS A 136 -0.74 -10.94 19.03
CA LYS A 136 0.29 -11.91 18.57
C LYS A 136 -0.27 -13.14 17.84
N LYS A 137 -1.43 -12.99 17.20
CA LYS A 137 -2.04 -13.95 16.27
C LYS A 137 -2.95 -13.18 15.33
N TYR A 138 -3.01 -13.58 14.06
CA TYR A 138 -4.00 -13.01 13.14
C TYR A 138 -5.41 -13.40 13.60
N VAL A 139 -6.30 -12.42 13.70
CA VAL A 139 -7.71 -12.59 14.05
C VAL A 139 -8.57 -11.64 13.21
N GLU A 140 -9.81 -12.05 12.97
CA GLU A 140 -10.85 -11.14 12.47
C GLU A 140 -11.27 -10.18 13.59
N SER A 141 -11.70 -8.98 13.20
CA SER A 141 -12.23 -7.99 14.13
C SER A 141 -13.52 -8.46 14.79
N GLU A 142 -13.78 -7.96 16.00
CA GLU A 142 -14.96 -8.34 16.80
C GLU A 142 -16.26 -7.95 16.10
N GLU A 143 -16.27 -6.82 15.40
CA GLU A 143 -17.43 -6.34 14.66
C GLU A 143 -17.78 -7.25 13.47
N LEU A 144 -16.78 -7.80 12.77
CA LEU A 144 -17.03 -8.77 11.69
C LEU A 144 -17.58 -10.09 12.26
N LEU A 145 -17.06 -10.55 13.40
CA LEU A 145 -17.56 -11.75 14.07
C LEU A 145 -18.99 -11.54 14.58
N ARG A 146 -19.31 -10.35 15.09
CA ARG A 146 -20.64 -9.96 15.57
C ARG A 146 -21.65 -9.85 14.43
N ASP A 147 -21.29 -9.22 13.32
CA ASP A 147 -22.17 -9.10 12.14
C ASP A 147 -22.31 -10.40 11.34
N GLY A 148 -21.40 -11.36 11.55
CA GLY A 148 -21.46 -12.68 10.97
C GLY A 148 -21.60 -12.65 9.45
N ASP A 149 -22.64 -13.33 8.94
CA ASP A 149 -22.88 -13.46 7.50
C ASP A 149 -23.24 -12.13 6.84
N LYS A 150 -23.89 -11.19 7.54
CA LYS A 150 -24.24 -9.88 6.98
C LYS A 150 -22.99 -9.05 6.67
N GLY A 151 -22.03 -9.01 7.60
CA GLY A 151 -20.76 -8.31 7.38
C GLY A 151 -19.96 -8.94 6.24
N ARG A 152 -19.99 -10.28 6.13
CA ARG A 152 -19.29 -11.02 5.07
C ARG A 152 -19.94 -10.85 3.70
N GLU A 153 -21.26 -10.81 3.64
CA GLU A 153 -22.01 -10.47 2.44
C GLU A 153 -21.69 -9.05 1.99
N TRP A 154 -21.72 -8.07 2.90
CA TRP A 154 -21.34 -6.69 2.59
C TRP A 154 -19.91 -6.59 2.00
N LEU A 155 -18.94 -7.30 2.59
CA LEU A 155 -17.57 -7.36 2.06
C LEU A 155 -17.52 -7.94 0.64
N ARG A 156 -18.29 -9.00 0.37
CA ARG A 156 -18.35 -9.66 -0.93
C ARG A 156 -18.97 -8.75 -1.99
N GLU A 157 -20.09 -8.10 -1.69
CA GLU A 157 -20.76 -7.18 -2.62
C GLU A 157 -19.90 -5.96 -2.96
N ASN A 158 -19.02 -5.54 -2.05
CA ASN A 158 -18.11 -4.40 -2.24
C ASN A 158 -16.72 -4.78 -2.76
N GLN A 159 -16.49 -6.04 -3.10
CA GLN A 159 -15.17 -6.51 -3.56
C GLN A 159 -14.69 -5.78 -4.82
N GLU A 160 -15.59 -5.43 -5.75
CA GLU A 160 -15.23 -4.72 -6.97
C GLU A 160 -14.70 -3.30 -6.68
N LEU A 161 -15.29 -2.59 -5.71
CA LEU A 161 -14.79 -1.30 -5.25
C LEU A 161 -13.39 -1.44 -4.63
N PHE A 162 -13.19 -2.45 -3.79
CA PHE A 162 -11.91 -2.71 -3.15
C PHE A 162 -10.82 -3.06 -4.16
N ASP A 163 -11.16 -3.87 -5.17
CA ASP A 163 -10.27 -4.22 -6.27
C ASP A 163 -9.93 -2.98 -7.12
N TYR A 164 -10.91 -2.11 -7.38
CA TYR A 164 -10.69 -0.83 -8.06
C TYR A 164 -9.68 0.06 -7.31
N CYS A 165 -9.90 0.30 -6.02
CA CYS A 165 -8.96 1.05 -5.18
C CYS A 165 -7.57 0.39 -5.14
N SER A 166 -7.52 -0.94 -5.12
CA SER A 166 -6.28 -1.71 -5.12
C SER A 166 -5.51 -1.57 -6.44
N ILE A 167 -6.20 -1.49 -7.57
CA ILE A 167 -5.60 -1.22 -8.88
C ILE A 167 -5.03 0.20 -8.92
N GLN A 168 -5.77 1.19 -8.41
CA GLN A 168 -5.27 2.57 -8.31
C GLN A 168 -3.99 2.64 -7.47
N LEU A 169 -3.95 1.93 -6.33
CA LEU A 169 -2.73 1.82 -5.51
C LEU A 169 -1.58 1.13 -6.27
N ARG A 170 -1.88 0.04 -6.98
CA ARG A 170 -0.87 -0.72 -7.74
C ARG A 170 -0.22 0.13 -8.84
N LEU A 171 -0.99 0.98 -9.50
CA LEU A 171 -0.51 1.86 -10.56
C LEU A 171 0.28 3.05 -9.99
N LEU A 172 -0.21 3.63 -8.89
CA LEU A 172 0.44 4.77 -8.24
C LEU A 172 1.73 4.41 -7.50
N TYR A 173 1.71 3.31 -6.73
CA TYR A 173 2.77 2.93 -5.80
C TYR A 173 2.91 1.40 -5.70
N PRO A 174 3.44 0.74 -6.75
CA PRO A 174 3.47 -0.72 -6.86
C PRO A 174 4.23 -1.41 -5.72
N GLU A 175 5.27 -0.79 -5.16
CA GLU A 175 6.05 -1.36 -4.05
C GLU A 175 5.19 -1.54 -2.79
N GLN A 176 4.28 -0.59 -2.53
CA GLN A 176 3.38 -0.63 -1.38
C GLN A 176 2.27 -1.65 -1.61
N TYR A 177 1.71 -1.70 -2.83
CA TYR A 177 0.78 -2.76 -3.22
C TYR A 177 1.39 -4.17 -3.01
N VAL A 178 2.62 -4.40 -3.48
CA VAL A 178 3.33 -5.69 -3.29
C VAL A 178 3.61 -5.96 -1.82
N ARG A 179 3.95 -4.94 -1.04
CA ARG A 179 4.15 -5.07 0.40
C ARG A 179 2.88 -5.57 1.11
N MET A 180 1.73 -5.05 0.71
CA MET A 180 0.41 -5.37 1.29
C MET A 180 -0.17 -6.70 0.81
N THR A 181 0.14 -7.12 -0.42
CA THR A 181 -0.43 -8.33 -1.03
C THR A 181 0.52 -9.53 -1.07
N GLY A 182 1.80 -9.33 -0.73
CA GLY A 182 2.87 -10.30 -0.91
C GLY A 182 3.07 -11.28 0.27
N PRO A 183 4.26 -11.31 0.92
CA PRO A 183 4.57 -12.29 1.96
C PRO A 183 3.62 -12.27 3.17
N ILE A 184 3.06 -11.10 3.51
CA ILE A 184 2.16 -10.95 4.64
C ILE A 184 0.86 -11.73 4.47
N VAL A 185 0.27 -11.71 3.27
CA VAL A 185 -0.94 -12.47 2.95
C VAL A 185 -0.68 -13.97 3.01
N LYS A 186 0.48 -14.42 2.50
CA LYS A 186 0.87 -15.84 2.58
C LYS A 186 1.03 -16.31 4.03
N ASP A 187 1.50 -15.43 4.91
CA ASP A 187 1.66 -15.73 6.33
C ASP A 187 0.32 -15.73 7.07
N MET A 188 -0.52 -14.72 6.81
CA MET A 188 -1.89 -14.61 7.30
C MET A 188 -2.73 -15.84 6.95
N ALA A 189 -2.63 -16.32 5.71
CA ALA A 189 -3.37 -17.47 5.20
C ALA A 189 -2.99 -18.82 5.85
N LYS A 190 -1.96 -18.87 6.70
CA LYS A 190 -1.64 -20.04 7.54
C LYS A 190 -2.59 -20.15 8.73
N THR A 191 -3.16 -19.03 9.16
CA THR A 191 -4.17 -19.00 10.22
C THR A 191 -5.54 -19.25 9.60
N ARG A 192 -6.34 -20.05 10.29
CA ARG A 192 -7.73 -20.33 9.92
C ARG A 192 -8.71 -19.69 10.90
N THR A 193 -9.83 -19.22 10.38
CA THR A 193 -11.01 -18.84 11.16
C THR A 193 -11.62 -20.07 11.85
N ALA A 194 -12.57 -19.84 12.76
CA ALA A 194 -13.28 -20.91 13.46
C ALA A 194 -14.02 -21.87 12.50
N ASP A 195 -14.49 -21.37 11.36
CA ASP A 195 -15.14 -22.15 10.31
C ASP A 195 -14.16 -22.69 9.24
N GLY A 196 -12.86 -22.63 9.51
CA GLY A 196 -11.83 -23.28 8.69
C GLY A 196 -11.38 -22.50 7.45
N ARG A 197 -11.92 -21.31 7.17
CA ARG A 197 -11.44 -20.44 6.08
C ARG A 197 -10.05 -19.89 6.40
N LYS A 198 -9.27 -19.60 5.37
CA LYS A 198 -7.97 -18.93 5.54
C LYS A 198 -8.21 -17.44 5.77
N LEU A 199 -7.48 -16.85 6.70
CA LEU A 199 -7.49 -15.39 6.85
C LEU A 199 -6.83 -14.74 5.64
N MET A 200 -7.47 -13.69 5.14
CA MET A 200 -7.06 -12.93 3.96
C MET A 200 -7.36 -11.44 4.19
N PRO A 201 -6.72 -10.52 3.45
CA PRO A 201 -7.14 -9.12 3.42
C PRO A 201 -8.62 -8.98 3.06
N LEU A 202 -9.32 -8.04 3.72
CA LEU A 202 -10.77 -7.85 3.56
C LEU A 202 -11.12 -6.61 2.73
N GLY A 203 -10.21 -5.64 2.59
CA GLY A 203 -10.40 -4.41 1.83
C GLY A 203 -9.61 -4.40 0.52
N GLY A 204 -9.54 -5.52 -0.20
CA GLY A 204 -8.71 -5.65 -1.39
C GLY A 204 -7.22 -5.80 -1.03
N ALA A 205 -6.39 -4.80 -1.36
CA ALA A 205 -5.00 -4.76 -0.92
C ALA A 205 -4.87 -4.51 0.59
N TRP A 206 -5.84 -3.80 1.18
CA TRP A 206 -5.87 -3.46 2.59
C TRP A 206 -6.38 -4.61 3.45
N HIS A 207 -5.77 -4.79 4.62
CA HIS A 207 -6.14 -5.91 5.50
C HIS A 207 -7.44 -5.66 6.28
N GLY A 208 -7.95 -4.43 6.27
CA GLY A 208 -9.25 -4.10 6.82
C GLY A 208 -9.89 -2.90 6.14
N VAL A 209 -11.16 -2.73 6.44
CA VAL A 209 -12.00 -1.59 6.05
C VAL A 209 -12.78 -1.12 7.25
N CYS A 210 -12.81 0.19 7.47
CA CYS A 210 -13.65 0.85 8.45
C CYS A 210 -14.83 1.47 7.72
N LEU A 211 -16.06 1.16 8.12
CA LEU A 211 -17.28 1.78 7.61
C LEU A 211 -17.76 2.80 8.64
N ASN A 212 -17.69 4.08 8.28
CA ASN A 212 -18.11 5.22 9.08
C ASN A 212 -19.47 5.71 8.55
N GLN A 213 -20.51 5.66 9.38
CA GLN A 213 -21.88 6.00 8.99
C GLN A 213 -22.45 7.15 9.81
N GLY A 214 -23.20 8.01 9.15
CA GLY A 214 -23.97 9.08 9.79
C GLY A 214 -23.08 10.10 10.48
N LEU A 215 -22.11 10.67 9.77
CA LEU A 215 -21.27 11.72 10.33
C LEU A 215 -22.13 12.98 10.57
N ASP A 216 -22.54 13.22 11.81
CA ASP A 216 -23.28 14.44 12.16
C ASP A 216 -22.34 15.63 12.36
N PRO A 217 -22.88 16.86 12.32
CA PRO A 217 -22.14 18.07 12.64
C PRO A 217 -21.36 17.98 13.96
N GLY A 218 -20.07 18.30 13.91
CA GLY A 218 -19.20 18.34 15.09
C GLY A 218 -18.80 16.98 15.68
N GLN A 219 -19.17 15.86 15.04
CA GLN A 219 -18.77 14.54 15.52
C GLN A 219 -17.37 14.13 15.08
N SER A 220 -16.84 14.66 13.98
CA SER A 220 -15.44 14.40 13.61
C SER A 220 -14.51 15.10 14.60
N ARG A 221 -13.41 14.42 14.95
CA ARG A 221 -12.34 14.99 15.76
C ARG A 221 -11.03 14.83 15.03
N SER A 222 -10.14 15.81 15.18
CA SER A 222 -8.77 15.66 14.73
C SER A 222 -8.12 14.44 15.38
N HIS A 223 -7.55 13.55 14.58
CA HIS A 223 -6.88 12.34 15.07
C HIS A 223 -5.81 11.84 14.08
N GLN A 224 -5.08 10.81 14.49
CA GLN A 224 -4.20 10.01 13.63
C GLN A 224 -4.55 8.54 13.83
N ASP A 225 -4.49 7.75 12.78
CA ASP A 225 -4.75 6.31 12.86
C ASP A 225 -3.52 5.59 13.41
N ARG A 226 -3.23 5.78 14.69
CA ARG A 226 -1.95 5.37 15.30
C ARG A 226 -1.66 3.87 15.19
N MET A 227 -2.70 3.06 15.05
CA MET A 227 -2.59 1.61 14.89
C MET A 227 -2.23 1.19 13.46
N ASN A 228 -2.38 2.09 12.48
CA ASN A 228 -2.06 1.81 11.08
C ASN A 228 -0.56 1.86 10.81
N ASP A 229 -0.08 1.07 9.85
CA ASP A 229 1.33 1.08 9.47
C ASP A 229 1.70 2.44 8.83
N LYS A 230 2.66 3.13 9.46
CA LYS A 230 3.17 4.45 9.07
C LYS A 230 3.72 4.55 7.66
N ARG A 231 3.98 3.42 7.01
CA ARG A 231 4.55 3.36 5.65
C ARG A 231 3.49 3.08 4.60
N LEU A 232 2.24 2.81 5.00
CA LEU A 232 1.15 2.44 4.11
C LEU A 232 0.19 3.62 3.93
N PHE A 233 -0.44 3.71 2.76
CA PHE A 233 -1.57 4.60 2.56
C PHE A 233 -2.83 3.97 3.16
N ASN A 234 -3.64 4.80 3.79
CA ASN A 234 -5.07 4.61 3.93
C ASN A 234 -5.74 4.96 2.59
N CYS A 235 -6.96 4.47 2.35
CA CYS A 235 -7.81 4.93 1.25
C CYS A 235 -9.19 5.27 1.77
N VAL A 236 -9.51 6.57 1.84
CA VAL A 236 -10.85 7.01 2.19
C VAL A 236 -11.70 7.18 0.94
N VAL A 237 -12.93 6.70 1.01
CA VAL A 237 -13.95 6.83 -0.04
C VAL A 237 -15.24 7.33 0.59
N PRO A 238 -15.59 8.62 0.43
CA PRO A 238 -16.87 9.13 0.88
C PRO A 238 -18.02 8.63 -0.01
N PHE A 239 -19.17 8.40 0.62
CA PHE A 239 -20.42 8.04 -0.06
C PHE A 239 -21.60 8.51 0.79
N GLY A 240 -22.82 8.23 0.35
CA GLY A 240 -24.04 8.57 1.08
C GLY A 240 -25.02 9.34 0.20
N ASP A 241 -25.91 10.09 0.83
CA ASP A 241 -27.07 10.67 0.18
C ASP A 241 -26.97 12.21 0.20
N GLY A 242 -26.48 12.76 -0.93
CA GLY A 242 -26.56 14.20 -1.23
C GLY A 242 -25.79 15.13 -0.29
N PHE A 243 -24.70 14.66 0.32
CA PHE A 243 -23.99 15.47 1.31
C PHE A 243 -23.25 16.67 0.70
N ARG A 244 -23.16 17.76 1.46
CA ARG A 244 -22.38 18.97 1.12
C ARG A 244 -21.32 19.25 2.19
N ASP A 245 -20.24 19.90 1.77
CA ASP A 245 -19.05 20.14 2.60
C ASP A 245 -18.45 18.81 3.11
N GLY A 246 -17.92 18.77 4.34
CA GLY A 246 -17.23 17.59 4.84
C GLY A 246 -15.90 17.31 4.15
N GLU A 247 -15.15 18.37 3.82
CA GLU A 247 -13.79 18.22 3.32
C GLU A 247 -12.84 17.61 4.36
N LEU A 248 -11.81 16.91 3.88
CA LEU A 248 -10.78 16.31 4.72
C LEU A 248 -9.68 17.34 5.01
N VAL A 249 -9.51 17.70 6.27
CA VAL A 249 -8.41 18.53 6.75
C VAL A 249 -7.16 17.67 6.94
N LEU A 250 -6.03 18.11 6.40
CA LEU A 250 -4.71 17.49 6.58
C LEU A 250 -3.81 18.48 7.34
N TRP A 251 -3.79 18.37 8.67
CA TRP A 251 -3.29 19.40 9.57
C TRP A 251 -1.83 19.79 9.36
N GLN A 252 -0.92 18.81 9.35
CA GLN A 252 0.51 19.05 9.14
C GLN A 252 0.82 19.57 7.73
N MET A 253 -0.02 19.24 6.76
CA MET A 253 0.13 19.66 5.37
C MET A 253 -0.49 21.04 5.11
N LYS A 254 -1.27 21.58 6.06
CA LYS A 254 -2.02 22.85 5.93
C LYS A 254 -2.94 22.87 4.70
N MET A 255 -3.62 21.75 4.46
CA MET A 255 -4.48 21.57 3.30
C MET A 255 -5.88 21.13 3.73
N ARG A 256 -6.88 21.57 2.96
CA ARG A 256 -8.26 21.11 3.01
C ARG A 256 -8.60 20.50 1.66
N ILE A 257 -8.93 19.21 1.63
CA ILE A 257 -9.19 18.46 0.40
C ILE A 257 -10.69 18.16 0.32
N GLY A 258 -11.37 18.79 -0.63
CA GLY A 258 -12.77 18.49 -0.95
C GLY A 258 -12.87 17.07 -1.51
N LEU A 259 -13.70 16.25 -0.86
CA LEU A 259 -13.99 14.87 -1.22
C LEU A 259 -15.51 14.69 -1.30
N GLU A 260 -16.01 14.59 -2.52
CA GLU A 260 -17.43 14.38 -2.83
C GLU A 260 -17.71 12.92 -3.21
N ILE A 261 -18.99 12.56 -3.35
CA ILE A 261 -19.38 11.27 -3.92
C ILE A 261 -18.73 11.12 -5.30
N GLY A 262 -17.98 10.03 -5.49
CA GLY A 262 -17.20 9.79 -6.71
C GLY A 262 -15.70 10.01 -6.52
N ASP A 263 -15.24 10.49 -5.37
CA ASP A 263 -13.82 10.59 -5.04
C ASP A 263 -13.30 9.40 -4.24
N GLY A 264 -12.04 9.04 -4.47
CA GLY A 264 -11.22 8.26 -3.56
C GLY A 264 -9.96 9.04 -3.22
N PHE A 265 -9.43 8.87 -2.01
CA PHE A 265 -8.23 9.58 -1.57
C PHE A 265 -7.26 8.70 -0.79
N PHE A 266 -6.04 8.56 -1.32
CA PHE A 266 -4.93 7.96 -0.59
C PHE A 266 -4.21 9.00 0.24
N PHE A 267 -3.83 8.65 1.47
CA PHE A 267 -3.00 9.47 2.35
C PHE A 267 -2.43 8.62 3.50
N HIS A 268 -1.43 9.12 4.22
CA HIS A 268 -0.86 8.43 5.37
C HIS A 268 -1.60 8.79 6.68
N GLY A 269 -2.72 8.14 6.98
CA GLY A 269 -3.57 8.46 8.14
C GLY A 269 -2.89 8.27 9.52
N SER A 270 -1.91 7.37 9.59
CA SER A 270 -1.05 7.17 10.77
C SER A 270 0.05 8.22 10.97
N LEU A 271 0.30 9.06 9.94
CA LEU A 271 1.33 10.11 9.97
C LEU A 271 0.73 11.52 9.94
N VAL A 272 -0.34 11.72 9.18
CA VAL A 272 -1.01 13.00 9.00
C VAL A 272 -2.23 13.03 9.91
N ALA A 273 -2.24 13.98 10.83
CA ALA A 273 -3.42 14.27 11.62
C ALA A 273 -4.49 14.82 10.70
N HIS A 274 -5.70 14.29 10.84
CA HIS A 274 -6.78 14.59 9.93
C HIS A 274 -8.13 14.64 10.64
N GLU A 275 -9.07 15.33 10.01
CA GLU A 275 -10.41 15.57 10.49
C GLU A 275 -11.32 15.80 9.30
N VAL A 276 -12.58 15.39 9.39
CA VAL A 276 -13.59 15.73 8.39
C VAL A 276 -14.35 16.94 8.90
N MET A 277 -14.42 18.00 8.08
CA MET A 277 -15.18 19.20 8.41
C MET A 277 -16.67 18.91 8.59
N GLU A 278 -17.40 19.87 9.15
CA GLU A 278 -18.85 19.79 9.30
C GLU A 278 -19.54 19.54 7.96
N VAL A 279 -20.53 18.65 7.98
CA VAL A 279 -21.42 18.36 6.85
C VAL A 279 -22.67 19.22 7.03
N THR A 280 -22.90 20.15 6.10
CA THR A 280 -23.97 21.16 6.26
C THR A 280 -25.31 20.71 5.68
N ALA A 281 -25.32 19.65 4.87
CA ALA A 281 -26.52 19.07 4.29
C ALA A 281 -26.28 17.60 3.93
N GLY A 282 -27.35 16.82 3.84
CA GLY A 282 -27.33 15.40 3.44
C GLY A 282 -26.70 14.48 4.48
N VAL A 283 -26.40 13.24 4.08
CA VAL A 283 -25.76 12.24 4.94
C VAL A 283 -24.43 11.82 4.34
N ARG A 284 -23.33 12.07 5.05
CA ARG A 284 -21.99 11.65 4.66
C ARG A 284 -21.60 10.38 5.40
N ASN A 285 -21.36 9.34 4.64
CA ASN A 285 -20.71 8.11 5.08
C ASN A 285 -19.31 8.05 4.45
N SER A 286 -18.47 7.17 4.94
CA SER A 286 -17.21 6.85 4.27
C SER A 286 -16.77 5.43 4.59
N ILE A 287 -16.03 4.83 3.67
CA ILE A 287 -15.15 3.72 4.03
C ILE A 287 -13.72 4.24 4.14
N ASP A 288 -12.94 3.69 5.07
CA ASP A 288 -11.50 3.84 5.12
C ASP A 288 -10.84 2.47 4.99
N LEU A 289 -10.08 2.24 3.92
CA LEU A 289 -9.30 1.03 3.74
C LEU A 289 -7.96 1.20 4.44
N PHE A 290 -7.63 0.30 5.36
CA PHE A 290 -6.46 0.46 6.22
C PHE A 290 -5.68 -0.84 6.45
N THR A 291 -4.48 -0.72 6.97
CA THR A 291 -3.66 -1.87 7.38
C THR A 291 -2.91 -1.57 8.65
N ARG A 292 -3.20 -2.33 9.72
CA ARG A 292 -2.53 -2.19 11.02
C ARG A 292 -1.07 -2.60 10.98
N ALA A 293 -0.24 -1.90 11.75
CA ALA A 293 1.20 -2.16 11.88
C ALA A 293 1.49 -3.55 12.49
N SER A 294 0.62 -4.00 13.40
CA SER A 294 0.75 -5.28 14.12
C SER A 294 0.85 -6.49 13.19
N ASN A 295 0.18 -6.45 12.03
CA ASN A 295 0.29 -7.50 11.01
C ASN A 295 1.74 -7.70 10.56
N TYR A 296 2.47 -6.62 10.29
CA TYR A 296 3.86 -6.70 9.86
C TYR A 296 4.80 -7.02 11.02
N GLU A 297 4.52 -6.52 12.22
CA GLU A 297 5.29 -6.88 13.42
C GLU A 297 5.22 -8.38 13.68
N PHE A 298 4.04 -8.96 13.53
CA PHE A 298 3.82 -10.39 13.68
C PHE A 298 4.50 -11.22 12.58
N LEU A 299 4.40 -10.80 11.31
CA LEU A 299 5.17 -11.42 10.23
C LEU A 299 6.68 -11.40 10.48
N GLU A 300 7.22 -10.28 10.95
CA GLU A 300 8.65 -10.19 11.27
C GLU A 300 9.02 -11.10 12.44
N ALA A 301 8.14 -11.26 13.44
CA ALA A 301 8.32 -12.24 14.51
C ALA A 301 8.36 -13.68 13.97
N HIS A 302 7.44 -14.06 13.07
CA HIS A 302 7.45 -15.35 12.39
C HIS A 302 8.72 -15.59 11.58
N LYS A 303 9.20 -14.59 10.82
CA LYS A 303 10.46 -14.68 10.07
C LYS A 303 11.66 -14.92 10.98
N ARG A 304 11.74 -14.20 12.11
CA ARG A 304 12.80 -14.39 13.12
C ARG A 304 12.76 -15.79 13.71
N ALA A 305 11.57 -16.26 14.10
CA ALA A 305 11.39 -17.60 14.66
C ALA A 305 11.78 -18.71 13.66
N ALA A 306 11.52 -18.50 12.36
CA ALA A 306 11.91 -19.42 11.29
C ALA A 306 13.40 -19.34 10.90
N GLY A 307 14.24 -18.62 11.65
CA GLY A 307 15.66 -18.44 11.34
C GLY A 307 15.93 -17.59 10.08
N LYS A 308 14.90 -16.94 9.50
CA LYS A 308 15.06 -16.00 8.40
C LYS A 308 15.49 -14.65 8.94
N VAL A 309 16.76 -14.53 9.32
CA VAL A 309 17.36 -13.23 9.68
C VAL A 309 17.51 -12.39 8.43
N ILE A 310 16.51 -11.58 8.12
CA ILE A 310 16.67 -10.47 7.17
C ILE A 310 17.34 -9.34 7.95
N TYR A 311 18.66 -9.24 7.84
CA TYR A 311 19.35 -8.04 8.31
C TYR A 311 18.80 -6.86 7.52
N PRO A 312 18.22 -5.82 8.16
CA PRO A 312 17.90 -4.61 7.45
C PRO A 312 19.22 -4.10 6.87
N ALA A 313 19.25 -3.89 5.55
CA ALA A 313 20.35 -3.21 4.91
C ALA A 313 20.51 -1.89 5.67
N LYS A 314 21.59 -1.76 6.45
CA LYS A 314 21.90 -0.50 7.14
C LYS A 314 21.85 0.57 6.06
N VAL A 315 20.84 1.43 6.11
CA VAL A 315 20.84 2.66 5.34
C VAL A 315 22.09 3.39 5.82
N LYS A 316 23.17 3.29 5.05
CA LYS A 316 24.35 4.13 5.26
C LYS A 316 23.88 5.54 4.97
N VAL A 317 23.40 6.21 6.01
CA VAL A 317 23.34 7.67 6.05
C VAL A 317 24.79 8.09 5.83
N ARG A 318 25.09 8.52 4.62
CA ARG A 318 26.41 9.00 4.22
C ARG A 318 26.60 10.34 4.92
N GLY A 319 26.97 10.28 6.20
CA GLY A 319 27.40 11.43 6.96
C GLY A 319 28.68 11.95 6.33
N THR A 320 28.62 13.15 5.77
CA THR A 320 29.78 13.96 5.43
C THR A 320 30.43 14.43 6.73
N ALA A 321 31.42 13.69 7.24
CA ALA A 321 32.35 14.20 8.24
C ALA A 321 33.65 13.38 8.27
N GLY A 322 34.78 14.08 8.17
CA GLY A 322 36.05 13.68 8.80
C GLY A 322 36.95 12.72 8.03
N ARG A 323 37.94 13.28 7.33
CA ARG A 323 39.18 12.58 6.94
C ARG A 323 39.87 12.04 8.20
N GLY A 324 39.89 10.72 8.38
CA GLY A 324 40.69 10.09 9.44
C GLY A 324 40.31 8.64 9.69
N GLY A 325 40.76 7.71 8.83
CA GLY A 325 40.51 6.28 9.07
C GLY A 325 40.75 5.36 7.89
N SER A 326 41.81 5.57 7.11
CA SER A 326 42.05 4.78 5.88
C SER A 326 42.75 3.42 6.10
N ARG A 327 43.16 3.08 7.33
CA ARG A 327 43.94 1.84 7.56
C ARG A 327 43.07 0.62 7.92
N VAL A 328 42.05 0.80 8.76
CA VAL A 328 41.19 -0.30 9.26
C VAL A 328 40.27 -0.86 8.16
N ALA A 329 39.89 -0.05 7.17
CA ALA A 329 39.04 -0.48 6.06
C ALA A 329 39.77 -1.41 5.06
N HIS A 330 41.09 -1.31 4.93
CA HIS A 330 41.86 -2.11 3.98
C HIS A 330 42.10 -3.54 4.49
N GLU A 331 42.32 -3.71 5.80
CA GLU A 331 42.52 -5.03 6.42
C GLU A 331 41.24 -5.89 6.35
N GLY A 332 40.07 -5.28 6.54
CA GLY A 332 38.78 -5.97 6.44
C GLY A 332 38.44 -6.47 5.02
N VAL A 333 38.96 -5.81 3.97
CA VAL A 333 38.74 -6.23 2.57
C VAL A 333 39.68 -7.38 2.19
N VAL A 334 40.92 -7.37 2.68
CA VAL A 334 41.90 -8.44 2.45
C VAL A 334 41.45 -9.73 3.16
N ALA A 335 41.05 -9.63 4.43
CA ALA A 335 40.54 -10.78 5.19
C ALA A 335 39.30 -11.42 4.53
N ARG A 336 38.36 -10.62 4.01
CA ARG A 336 37.17 -11.13 3.31
C ARG A 336 37.50 -11.82 1.99
N ARG A 337 38.48 -11.30 1.24
CA ARG A 337 38.94 -11.94 0.00
C ARG A 337 39.62 -13.28 0.26
N GLN A 338 40.35 -13.39 1.37
CA GLN A 338 41.02 -14.63 1.77
C GLN A 338 40.01 -15.72 2.18
N ILE A 339 39.05 -15.38 3.04
CA ILE A 339 37.96 -16.29 3.45
C ILE A 339 37.17 -16.81 2.22
N TRP A 340 36.91 -15.95 1.25
CA TRP A 340 36.18 -16.34 0.04
C TRP A 340 37.00 -17.30 -0.85
N ARG A 341 38.31 -17.09 -0.98
CA ARG A 341 39.20 -17.99 -1.72
C ARG A 341 39.28 -19.38 -1.07
N GLU A 342 39.46 -19.44 0.24
CA GLU A 342 39.50 -20.70 0.99
C GLU A 342 38.19 -21.50 0.86
N LYS A 343 37.04 -20.82 0.93
CA LYS A 343 35.73 -21.46 0.74
C LYS A 343 35.57 -22.06 -0.65
N LYS A 344 36.03 -21.35 -1.70
CA LYS A 344 35.99 -21.83 -3.09
C LYS A 344 36.93 -23.01 -3.30
N GLN A 345 38.08 -23.04 -2.62
CA GLN A 345 39.04 -24.13 -2.67
C GLN A 345 38.51 -25.40 -1.99
N ARG A 346 37.87 -25.26 -0.82
CA ARG A 346 37.18 -26.36 -0.12
C ARG A 346 36.04 -26.96 -0.95
N GLN A 347 35.27 -26.12 -1.64
CA GLN A 347 34.21 -26.59 -2.54
C GLN A 347 34.74 -27.36 -3.76
N ARG A 348 35.90 -26.94 -4.31
CA ARG A 348 36.56 -27.69 -5.40
C ARG A 348 37.11 -29.03 -4.94
N ALA A 349 37.72 -29.08 -3.76
CA ALA A 349 38.21 -30.32 -3.15
C ALA A 349 37.05 -31.30 -2.84
N ALA A 350 35.92 -30.79 -2.34
CA ALA A 350 34.72 -31.60 -2.09
C ALA A 350 34.06 -32.11 -3.39
N GLY A 351 34.14 -31.35 -4.48
CA GLY A 351 33.67 -31.77 -5.81
C GLY A 351 34.53 -32.87 -6.44
N GLN A 352 35.85 -32.85 -6.21
CA GLN A 352 36.76 -33.87 -6.72
C GLN A 352 36.67 -35.20 -5.98
N MET A 353 36.22 -35.21 -4.71
CA MET A 353 36.01 -36.46 -3.97
C MET A 353 34.73 -37.22 -4.34
N ARG A 354 33.83 -36.62 -5.15
CA ARG A 354 32.56 -37.27 -5.56
C ARG A 354 32.61 -37.96 -6.93
N THR A 355 33.76 -38.02 -7.60
CA THR A 355 33.88 -38.57 -8.97
C THR A 355 34.90 -39.71 -9.11
N GLY A 356 35.32 -40.33 -8.02
CA GLY A 356 36.24 -41.48 -8.06
C GLY A 356 35.59 -42.80 -7.64
N GLY A 357 35.07 -43.56 -8.60
CA GLY A 357 34.65 -44.96 -8.41
C GLY A 357 34.23 -45.60 -9.74
N PRO A 358 34.81 -46.74 -10.16
CA PRO A 358 34.87 -47.16 -11.55
C PRO A 358 33.64 -47.95 -11.98
N PHE A 359 33.22 -47.80 -13.24
CA PHE A 359 32.41 -48.82 -13.90
C PHE A 359 32.97 -49.10 -15.29
N LEU A 360 33.15 -50.39 -15.54
CA LEU A 360 33.82 -50.97 -16.69
C LEU A 360 33.06 -50.71 -17.99
N ASP A 361 33.88 -50.43 -18.99
CA ASP A 361 33.67 -50.47 -20.43
C ASP A 361 33.14 -51.83 -20.90
N LEU A 362 32.25 -51.82 -21.91
CA LEU A 362 32.24 -52.80 -23.01
C LEU A 362 31.46 -52.26 -24.23
N SER A 363 32.21 -52.03 -25.32
CA SER A 363 31.91 -52.36 -26.74
C SER A 363 31.08 -51.42 -27.65
N HIS A 364 31.83 -50.85 -28.61
CA HIS A 364 31.58 -50.37 -30.00
C HIS A 364 30.60 -51.17 -30.91
N PRO A 365 30.33 -50.80 -32.20
CA PRO A 365 30.56 -49.55 -32.95
C PRO A 365 29.40 -49.06 -33.88
N GLY A 366 29.50 -47.80 -34.34
CA GLY A 366 29.32 -47.45 -35.77
C GLY A 366 27.95 -46.93 -36.24
N TRP A 367 27.91 -45.66 -36.64
CA TRP A 367 27.46 -45.20 -37.98
C TRP A 367 27.52 -43.66 -38.10
N GLU A 368 28.24 -43.21 -39.14
CA GLU A 368 28.15 -41.88 -39.78
C GLU A 368 27.09 -41.96 -40.90
N PRO A 369 26.44 -40.86 -41.36
CA PRO A 369 27.13 -39.91 -42.25
C PRO A 369 26.67 -38.42 -42.26
N LYS A 370 27.67 -37.56 -42.47
CA LYS A 370 27.80 -36.39 -43.39
C LYS A 370 26.57 -35.58 -43.90
N ALA A 371 26.65 -34.27 -43.58
CA ALA A 371 26.91 -33.10 -44.46
C ALA A 371 25.81 -32.42 -45.32
N TYR A 372 26.09 -31.11 -45.52
CA TYR A 372 25.50 -30.07 -46.41
C TYR A 372 24.23 -29.37 -45.88
N LEU A 373 24.15 -28.03 -45.78
CA LEU A 373 24.46 -27.00 -46.78
C LEU A 373 25.05 -25.69 -46.19
N ARG A 374 25.99 -25.13 -46.95
CA ARG A 374 26.43 -23.72 -47.02
C ARG A 374 25.59 -23.02 -48.11
N LEU A 375 25.42 -21.69 -48.01
CA LEU A 375 25.42 -20.63 -49.06
C LEU A 375 24.98 -19.33 -48.35
N SER A 376 25.88 -18.37 -48.05
CA SER A 376 26.37 -17.25 -48.89
C SER A 376 25.26 -16.23 -49.22
N SER A 377 25.21 -15.05 -48.58
CA SER A 377 25.89 -13.79 -48.94
C SER A 377 25.34 -13.06 -50.17
N GLY A 378 24.97 -11.79 -49.98
CA GLY A 378 24.78 -10.76 -51.02
C GLY A 378 24.10 -9.53 -50.40
N THR A 379 24.82 -8.43 -50.12
CA THR A 379 24.95 -7.20 -50.96
C THR A 379 23.56 -6.59 -51.27
N GLY A 380 23.17 -5.39 -50.85
CA GLY A 380 23.87 -4.10 -50.86
C GLY A 380 23.09 -3.14 -51.77
N CYS A 381 22.76 -1.92 -51.30
CA CYS A 381 22.36 -0.66 -52.00
C CYS A 381 21.68 0.23 -50.92
N THR A 382 22.20 1.34 -50.38
CA THR A 382 22.53 2.68 -50.94
C THR A 382 21.48 3.27 -51.88
N GLY A 383 20.91 4.42 -51.50
CA GLY A 383 20.07 5.27 -52.37
C GLY A 383 19.32 6.34 -51.59
N ASP A 384 19.79 7.59 -51.75
CA ASP A 384 19.38 8.84 -51.12
C ASP A 384 18.04 9.44 -51.61
N SER A 385 17.64 10.54 -50.93
CA SER A 385 16.89 11.72 -51.43
C SER A 385 15.37 11.55 -51.64
N ALA A 386 14.50 12.55 -51.52
CA ALA A 386 14.46 13.91 -50.97
C ALA A 386 12.98 14.37 -51.03
N ALA A 387 12.64 15.38 -50.22
CA ALA A 387 11.72 16.50 -50.50
C ALA A 387 10.21 16.27 -50.83
N ASP A 388 9.43 17.11 -50.13
CA ASP A 388 8.22 17.85 -50.54
C ASP A 388 6.91 17.11 -50.89
N ASN A 389 5.96 17.18 -49.94
CA ASN A 389 4.71 17.96 -50.07
C ASN A 389 4.05 18.18 -48.70
#